data_AF-A0A7J9HV84-F1
#
_entry.id   AF-A0A7J9HV84-F1
#
_cell.length_a   1.000
_cell.length_b   1.000
_cell.length_c   1.000
_cell.angle_alpha   90.00
_cell.angle_beta   90.00
_cell.angle_gamma   90.00
#
_symmetry.space_group_name_H-M   'P 1'
#
loop_
_entity.id
_entity.type
_entity.pdbx_description
1 polymer ?
#
loop_
_entity_poly.entity_id
_entity_poly.type
_entity_poly.pdbx_seq_one_letter_code
_entity_poly.pdbx_strand_id
1 'polypeptide(L)'
;MPTDRVWDALVKAFATQMKSAFTASSFVKEIFTNGYPKLYSMMENLLDGISRDTDVKGVLPAITLEGKAQMVAAIETFQMAFLGSCLSRLSDIVNSVFPVSSRGSVPSKEQISRILSRIQEEIEAVQLDARLTLLVLREISKVLLLIAERAEYLISTGPEARQVSGPATAAQVKNFALCQHLQEIHTRITSMIMGLPTIAADVLSPSLGAIYGVACDSITSLFQAMIDRLESCILQIHDQNFSALGMDAAMDNNASPYMEELQKCILHFRREFLSRLLPSSANATTAGTETICTRLVRSMASRVLILFIRHASLVRPLSESGKLRMARDMAELELAVGQNLFPVEQLGAPYRALRAFRPLIFLETSQLGASPLLQDLPPSVILHHLYSRGPDDLQSPLQRNKLTHLQYSLWLDSQGEDQIWKGIKATLDDYATKVRVRGDKEFSPVYPLMLRLGSSLSETAAASQK
;
A
#
# COMPACT_ATOMS: atom_id res chain seq x y z
N MET A 1 -41.67 35.39 30.29
CA MET A 1 -41.48 36.86 30.27
C MET A 1 -42.08 37.43 28.97
N PRO A 2 -42.40 38.73 28.88
CA PRO A 2 -42.90 39.35 27.65
C PRO A 2 -41.95 39.18 26.44
N THR A 3 -40.64 39.14 26.72
CA THR A 3 -39.57 38.88 25.74
C THR A 3 -39.66 37.50 25.09
N ASP A 4 -39.99 36.46 25.86
CA ASP A 4 -40.11 35.09 25.33
C ASP A 4 -41.23 34.98 24.29
N ARG A 5 -42.40 35.59 24.58
CA ARG A 5 -43.55 35.61 23.66
C ARG A 5 -43.25 36.38 22.37
N VAL A 6 -42.44 37.44 22.45
CA VAL A 6 -42.02 38.23 21.28
C VAL A 6 -41.10 37.41 20.38
N TRP A 7 -40.13 36.70 20.97
CA TRP A 7 -39.23 35.84 20.21
C TRP A 7 -39.95 34.64 19.60
N ASP A 8 -40.85 33.99 20.32
CA ASP A 8 -41.66 32.91 19.78
C ASP A 8 -42.48 33.37 18.55
N ALA A 9 -43.09 34.56 18.63
CA ALA A 9 -43.83 35.14 17.52
C ALA A 9 -42.92 35.48 16.34
N LEU A 10 -41.73 36.05 16.60
CA LEU A 10 -40.76 36.44 15.60
C LEU A 10 -40.19 35.21 14.87
N VAL A 11 -39.75 34.20 15.61
CA VAL A 11 -39.26 32.92 15.07
C VAL A 11 -40.33 32.27 14.20
N LYS A 12 -41.57 32.20 14.69
CA LYS A 12 -42.69 31.61 13.94
C LYS A 12 -43.00 32.37 12.64
N ALA A 13 -43.02 33.70 12.70
CA ALA A 13 -43.24 34.54 11.53
C ALA A 13 -42.10 34.37 10.52
N PHE A 14 -40.85 34.40 10.99
CA PHE A 14 -39.66 34.22 10.18
C PHE A 14 -39.61 32.84 9.50
N ALA A 15 -39.86 31.76 10.25
CA ALA A 15 -39.92 30.40 9.72
C ALA A 15 -41.03 30.23 8.67
N THR A 16 -42.21 30.82 8.91
CA THR A 16 -43.32 30.81 7.94
C THR A 16 -42.93 31.54 6.65
N GLN A 17 -42.26 32.70 6.77
CA GLN A 17 -41.82 33.47 5.62
C GLN A 17 -40.72 32.75 4.83
N MET A 18 -39.73 32.15 5.50
CA MET A 18 -38.66 31.38 4.86
C MET A 18 -39.20 30.14 4.14
N LYS A 19 -40.14 29.43 4.76
CA LYS A 19 -40.84 28.32 4.11
C LYS A 19 -41.61 28.77 2.88
N SER A 20 -42.37 29.87 2.98
CA SER A 20 -43.10 30.44 1.85
C SER A 20 -42.15 30.87 0.73
N ALA A 21 -41.03 31.52 1.06
CA ALA A 21 -40.01 31.93 0.11
C ALA A 21 -39.40 30.73 -0.64
N PHE A 22 -39.21 29.59 0.04
CA PHE A 22 -38.70 28.37 -0.57
C PHE A 22 -39.70 27.71 -1.53
N THR A 23 -41.00 27.76 -1.25
CA THR A 23 -42.02 27.05 -2.04
C THR A 23 -42.70 27.89 -3.11
N ALA A 24 -42.90 29.18 -2.88
CA ALA A 24 -43.76 30.03 -3.71
C ALA A 24 -43.04 30.64 -4.93
N SER A 25 -41.71 30.76 -4.90
CA SER A 25 -40.94 31.38 -5.99
C SER A 25 -39.63 30.62 -6.23
N SER A 26 -39.48 30.10 -7.46
CA SER A 26 -38.25 29.43 -7.90
C SER A 26 -37.04 30.39 -7.90
N PHE A 27 -37.25 31.63 -8.33
CA PHE A 27 -36.22 32.67 -8.34
C PHE A 27 -35.70 32.98 -6.93
N VAL A 28 -36.61 33.20 -5.97
CA VAL A 28 -36.23 33.49 -4.57
C VAL A 28 -35.55 32.28 -3.94
N LYS A 29 -36.07 31.07 -4.19
CA LYS A 29 -35.44 29.82 -3.77
C LYS A 29 -34.01 29.71 -4.27
N GLU A 30 -33.77 29.95 -5.56
CA GLU A 30 -32.45 29.84 -6.18
C GLU A 30 -31.47 30.86 -5.61
N ILE A 31 -31.88 32.11 -5.43
CA ILE A 31 -31.04 33.16 -4.84
C ILE A 31 -30.61 32.79 -3.41
N PHE A 32 -31.55 32.40 -2.54
CA PHE A 32 -31.22 32.05 -1.16
C PHE A 32 -30.45 30.74 -1.06
N THR A 33 -30.65 29.80 -1.99
CA THR A 33 -29.88 28.55 -2.05
C THR A 33 -28.43 28.84 -2.43
N ASN A 34 -28.19 29.56 -3.53
CA ASN A 34 -26.84 29.89 -3.98
C ASN A 34 -26.12 30.87 -3.03
N GLY A 35 -26.88 31.77 -2.40
CA GLY A 35 -26.41 32.71 -1.39
C GLY A 35 -26.38 32.16 0.02
N TYR A 36 -26.64 30.86 0.25
CA TYR A 36 -26.78 30.28 1.58
C TYR A 36 -25.59 30.53 2.51
N PRO A 37 -24.31 30.39 2.09
CA PRO A 37 -23.17 30.67 2.97
C PRO A 37 -23.20 32.09 3.54
N LYS A 38 -23.58 33.06 2.69
CA LYS A 38 -23.74 34.46 3.10
C LYS A 38 -24.96 34.66 3.99
N LEU A 39 -26.10 34.03 3.66
CA LEU A 39 -27.32 34.10 4.46
C LEU A 39 -27.07 33.58 5.88
N TYR A 40 -26.40 32.44 6.01
CA TYR A 40 -26.06 31.85 7.30
C TYR A 40 -25.13 32.75 8.11
N SER A 41 -24.05 33.25 7.50
CA SER A 41 -23.13 34.18 8.17
C SER A 41 -23.83 35.47 8.62
N MET A 42 -24.72 36.03 7.79
CA MET A 42 -25.52 37.20 8.16
C MET A 42 -26.46 36.90 9.34
N MET A 43 -27.07 35.72 9.35
CA MET A 43 -27.96 35.29 10.43
C MET A 43 -27.19 35.07 11.74
N GLU A 44 -26.06 34.35 11.72
CA GLU A 44 -25.22 34.15 12.90
C GLU A 44 -24.70 35.47 13.46
N ASN A 45 -24.17 36.36 12.62
CA ASN A 45 -23.68 37.68 13.05
C ASN A 45 -24.79 38.54 13.67
N LEU A 46 -26.00 38.48 13.12
CA LEU A 46 -27.16 39.18 13.69
C LEU A 46 -27.52 38.60 15.06
N LEU A 47 -27.64 37.28 15.17
CA LEU A 47 -28.05 36.61 16.42
C LEU A 47 -26.99 36.77 17.51
N ASP A 48 -25.71 36.68 17.17
CA ASP A 48 -24.59 36.92 18.09
C ASP A 48 -24.49 38.39 18.50
N GLY A 49 -24.71 39.31 17.56
CA GLY A 49 -24.81 40.74 17.86
C GLY A 49 -25.92 41.01 18.88
N ILE A 50 -27.12 40.47 18.64
CA ILE A 50 -28.25 40.61 19.57
C ILE A 50 -27.91 39.99 20.93
N SER A 51 -27.33 38.79 20.96
CA SER A 51 -26.97 38.13 22.22
C SER A 51 -25.95 38.94 23.02
N ARG A 52 -24.93 39.50 22.35
CA ARG A 52 -23.86 40.28 23.00
C ARG A 52 -24.36 41.65 23.46
N ASP A 53 -25.12 42.34 22.62
CA ASP A 53 -25.58 43.71 22.91
C ASP A 53 -26.66 43.73 24.00
N THR A 54 -27.24 42.57 24.31
CA THR A 54 -28.26 42.39 25.37
C THR A 54 -27.76 41.59 26.56
N ASP A 55 -26.48 41.22 26.59
CA ASP A 55 -25.82 40.58 27.73
C ASP A 55 -25.46 41.63 28.80
N VAL A 56 -26.38 41.82 29.74
CA VAL A 56 -26.24 42.79 30.84
C VAL A 56 -26.22 42.03 32.16
N LYS A 57 -25.28 42.38 33.06
CA LYS A 57 -25.14 41.74 34.38
C LYS A 57 -26.49 41.64 35.11
N GLY A 58 -26.91 40.40 35.39
CA GLY A 58 -28.13 40.10 36.15
C GLY A 58 -29.41 39.98 35.32
N VAL A 59 -29.34 40.13 33.99
CA VAL A 59 -30.48 39.96 33.07
C VAL A 59 -30.10 38.92 32.00
N LEU A 60 -31.02 38.01 31.69
CA LEU A 60 -30.80 37.04 30.61
C LEU A 60 -30.75 37.77 29.25
N PRO A 61 -29.88 37.34 28.32
CA PRO A 61 -29.83 37.90 26.97
C PRO A 61 -31.20 37.89 26.31
N ALA A 62 -31.46 38.87 25.44
CA ALA A 62 -32.76 39.01 24.81
C ALA A 62 -33.14 37.77 24.01
N ILE A 63 -32.17 37.12 23.35
CA ILE A 63 -32.37 35.86 22.62
C ILE A 63 -31.81 34.68 23.42
N THR A 64 -32.61 33.63 23.54
CA THR A 64 -32.17 32.37 24.16
C THR A 64 -31.39 31.51 23.17
N LEU A 65 -30.57 30.58 23.67
CA LEU A 65 -29.89 29.58 22.83
C LEU A 65 -30.87 28.77 21.97
N GLU A 66 -32.05 28.47 22.51
CA GLU A 66 -33.12 27.78 21.78
C GLU A 66 -33.70 28.67 20.67
N GLY A 67 -33.97 29.94 20.93
CA GLY A 67 -34.42 30.89 19.92
C GLY A 67 -33.41 31.08 18.79
N LYS A 68 -32.11 31.15 19.13
CA LYS A 68 -31.01 31.15 18.14
C LYS A 68 -31.08 29.90 17.26
N ALA A 69 -31.19 28.72 17.87
CA ALA A 69 -31.29 27.46 17.14
C ALA A 69 -32.52 27.38 16.22
N GLN A 70 -33.68 27.86 16.68
CA GLN A 70 -34.91 27.87 15.89
C GLN A 70 -34.84 28.85 14.70
N MET A 71 -34.18 30.01 14.85
CA MET A 71 -33.92 30.94 13.74
C MET A 71 -33.01 30.33 12.68
N VAL A 72 -31.97 29.61 13.11
CA VAL A 72 -31.09 28.87 12.18
C VAL A 72 -31.83 27.72 11.51
N ALA A 73 -32.67 26.98 12.23
CA ALA A 73 -33.50 25.92 11.67
C ALA A 73 -34.47 26.43 10.60
N ALA A 74 -34.98 27.66 10.74
CA ALA A 74 -35.86 28.28 9.76
C ALA A 74 -35.22 28.46 8.36
N ILE A 75 -33.89 28.53 8.27
CA ILE A 75 -33.16 28.63 6.99
C ILE A 75 -32.53 27.30 6.53
N GLU A 76 -32.71 26.20 7.29
CA GLU A 76 -32.09 24.90 7.01
C GLU A 76 -32.56 24.29 5.67
N THR A 77 -33.78 24.60 5.22
CA THR A 77 -34.27 24.12 3.92
C THR A 77 -33.40 24.64 2.75
N PHE A 78 -32.87 25.86 2.86
CA PHE A 78 -31.92 26.40 1.88
C PHE A 78 -30.54 25.75 2.00
N GLN A 79 -30.10 25.38 3.21
CA GLN A 79 -28.88 24.58 3.42
C GLN A 79 -28.96 23.25 2.67
N MET A 80 -30.06 22.52 2.87
CA MET A 80 -30.26 21.21 2.24
C MET A 80 -30.31 21.32 0.71
N ALA A 81 -30.97 22.36 0.19
CA ALA A 81 -30.97 22.65 -1.23
C ALA A 81 -29.56 22.99 -1.75
N PHE A 82 -28.77 23.78 -0.99
CA PHE A 82 -27.41 24.16 -1.35
C PHE A 82 -26.49 22.94 -1.43
N LEU A 83 -26.54 22.07 -0.41
CA LEU A 83 -25.79 20.82 -0.40
C LEU A 83 -26.22 19.87 -1.53
N GLY A 84 -27.52 19.76 -1.79
CA GLY A 84 -28.04 18.99 -2.93
C GLY A 84 -27.55 19.53 -4.28
N SER A 85 -27.50 20.85 -4.46
CA SER A 85 -26.95 21.47 -5.67
C SER A 85 -25.44 21.26 -5.78
N CYS A 86 -24.69 21.32 -4.68
CA CYS A 86 -23.26 20.98 -4.66
C CYS A 86 -23.02 19.54 -5.14
N LEU A 87 -23.73 18.58 -4.53
CA LEU A 87 -23.64 17.16 -4.90
C LEU A 87 -24.03 16.94 -6.37
N SER A 88 -25.12 17.55 -6.84
CA SER A 88 -25.57 17.42 -8.24
C SER A 88 -24.51 17.90 -9.22
N ARG A 89 -24.03 19.16 -9.05
CA ARG A 89 -23.04 19.75 -9.96
C ARG A 89 -21.76 18.91 -10.05
N LEU A 90 -21.26 18.45 -8.91
CA LEU A 90 -20.07 17.62 -8.86
C LEU A 90 -20.32 16.24 -9.50
N SER A 91 -21.46 15.61 -9.21
CA SER A 91 -21.83 14.31 -9.77
C SER A 91 -22.03 14.39 -11.28
N ASP A 92 -22.61 15.47 -11.80
CA ASP A 92 -22.81 15.68 -13.23
C ASP A 92 -21.47 15.78 -13.98
N ILE A 93 -20.50 16.49 -13.41
CA ILE A 93 -19.14 16.55 -13.97
C ILE A 93 -18.51 15.16 -13.94
N VAL A 94 -18.59 14.42 -12.83
CA VAL A 94 -18.05 13.05 -12.74
C VAL A 94 -18.69 12.13 -13.77
N ASN A 95 -20.02 12.15 -13.92
CA ASN A 95 -20.72 11.32 -14.91
C ASN A 95 -20.38 11.71 -16.36
N SER A 96 -20.03 12.98 -16.61
CA SER A 96 -19.54 13.42 -17.92
C SER A 96 -18.11 12.95 -18.23
N VAL A 97 -17.25 12.88 -17.21
CA VAL A 97 -15.85 12.48 -17.33
C VAL A 97 -15.69 10.96 -17.31
N PHE A 98 -16.54 10.27 -16.54
CA PHE A 98 -16.60 8.82 -16.42
C PHE A 98 -17.96 8.28 -16.93
N PRO A 99 -18.19 8.33 -18.27
CA PRO A 99 -19.45 7.89 -18.84
C PRO A 99 -19.62 6.37 -18.73
N VAL A 100 -20.78 5.94 -18.22
CA VAL A 100 -21.13 4.50 -18.05
C VAL A 100 -21.25 3.78 -19.40
N SER A 101 -21.64 4.50 -20.45
CA SER A 101 -21.88 3.99 -21.79
C SER A 101 -20.60 3.73 -22.60
N SER A 102 -19.45 4.25 -22.18
CA SER A 102 -18.19 4.18 -22.92
C SER A 102 -17.07 3.58 -22.07
N ARG A 103 -17.07 2.25 -21.91
CA ARG A 103 -16.05 1.48 -21.17
C ARG A 103 -14.61 1.58 -21.74
N GLY A 104 -14.42 2.25 -22.87
CA GLY A 104 -13.15 2.28 -23.61
C GLY A 104 -12.27 3.51 -23.35
N SER A 105 -12.84 4.65 -22.97
CA SER A 105 -12.09 5.91 -22.84
C SER A 105 -11.72 6.20 -21.39
N VAL A 106 -10.42 6.32 -21.12
CA VAL A 106 -9.93 6.87 -19.85
C VAL A 106 -10.09 8.39 -19.88
N PRO A 107 -10.45 9.02 -18.75
CA PRO A 107 -10.42 10.47 -18.64
C PRO A 107 -9.09 11.07 -19.07
N SER A 108 -9.13 12.24 -19.70
CA SER A 108 -7.91 13.03 -19.96
C SER A 108 -7.47 13.79 -18.70
N LYS A 109 -6.21 14.23 -18.68
CA LYS A 109 -5.67 15.03 -17.57
C LYS A 109 -6.44 16.34 -17.36
N GLU A 110 -6.92 16.97 -18.44
CA GLU A 110 -7.74 18.18 -18.40
C GLU A 110 -9.11 17.92 -17.76
N GLN A 111 -9.71 16.76 -18.06
CA GLN A 111 -10.96 16.35 -17.44
C GLN A 111 -10.80 16.09 -15.93
N ILE A 112 -9.72 15.46 -15.51
CA ILE A 112 -9.40 15.28 -14.08
C ILE A 112 -9.14 16.62 -13.40
N SER A 113 -8.41 17.52 -14.07
CA SER A 113 -8.15 18.88 -13.57
C SER A 113 -9.45 19.67 -13.37
N ARG A 114 -10.42 19.51 -14.29
CA ARG A 114 -11.75 20.14 -14.17
C ARG A 114 -12.52 19.65 -12.94
N ILE A 115 -12.48 18.36 -12.62
CA ILE A 115 -13.08 17.82 -11.38
C ILE A 115 -12.42 18.47 -10.16
N LEU A 116 -11.09 18.50 -10.14
CA LEU A 116 -10.32 19.05 -9.02
C LEU A 116 -10.57 20.55 -8.79
N SER A 117 -10.54 21.34 -9.86
CA SER A 117 -10.88 22.78 -9.78
C SER A 117 -12.28 22.99 -9.25
N ARG A 118 -13.26 22.17 -9.69
CA ARG A 118 -14.62 22.31 -9.18
C ARG A 118 -14.73 21.95 -7.70
N ILE A 119 -14.09 20.87 -7.25
CA ILE A 119 -14.04 20.52 -5.82
C ILE A 119 -13.43 21.67 -5.00
N GLN A 120 -12.35 22.26 -5.50
CA GLN A 120 -11.70 23.40 -4.85
C GLN A 120 -12.64 24.61 -4.74
N GLU A 121 -13.34 24.97 -5.81
CA GLU A 121 -14.34 26.07 -5.81
C GLU A 121 -15.44 25.84 -4.76
N GLU A 122 -15.94 24.61 -4.63
CA GLU A 122 -16.98 24.28 -3.64
C GLU A 122 -16.46 24.40 -2.19
N ILE A 123 -15.18 24.08 -1.93
CA ILE A 123 -14.54 24.28 -0.62
C ILE A 123 -14.31 25.77 -0.34
N GLU A 124 -13.75 26.51 -1.30
CA GLU A 124 -13.47 27.95 -1.17
C GLU A 124 -14.75 28.78 -0.93
N ALA A 125 -15.88 28.36 -1.49
CA ALA A 125 -17.18 29.00 -1.29
C ALA A 125 -17.68 28.96 0.16
N VAL A 126 -17.19 28.03 0.98
CA VAL A 126 -17.68 27.80 2.35
C VAL A 126 -16.58 27.88 3.43
N GLN A 127 -15.32 28.10 3.03
CA GLN A 127 -14.15 28.05 3.91
C GLN A 127 -14.19 28.99 5.14
N LEU A 128 -15.01 30.05 5.09
CA LEU A 128 -15.19 30.99 6.19
C LEU A 128 -16.09 30.43 7.31
N ASP A 129 -16.82 29.33 7.05
CA ASP A 129 -17.71 28.66 7.99
C ASP A 129 -17.27 27.21 8.17
N ALA A 130 -16.77 26.89 9.37
CA ALA A 130 -16.29 25.56 9.69
C ALA A 130 -17.40 24.48 9.61
N ARG A 131 -18.62 24.78 10.05
CA ARG A 131 -19.73 23.82 10.04
C ARG A 131 -20.17 23.54 8.60
N LEU A 132 -20.33 24.59 7.81
CA LEU A 132 -20.75 24.44 6.42
C LEU A 132 -19.66 23.77 5.58
N THR A 133 -18.39 24.07 5.84
CA THR A 133 -17.24 23.36 5.25
C THR A 133 -17.34 21.86 5.49
N LEU A 134 -17.58 21.42 6.73
CA LEU A 134 -17.74 19.99 7.03
C LEU A 134 -18.93 19.34 6.33
N LEU A 135 -20.04 20.06 6.16
CA LEU A 135 -21.19 19.55 5.43
C LEU A 135 -20.88 19.41 3.93
N VAL A 136 -20.19 20.37 3.32
CA VAL A 136 -19.74 20.28 1.92
C VAL A 136 -18.74 19.16 1.73
N LEU A 137 -17.79 18.96 2.66
CA LEU A 137 -16.85 17.84 2.61
C LEU A 137 -17.55 16.47 2.63
N ARG A 138 -18.68 16.33 3.34
CA ARG A 138 -19.49 15.10 3.30
C ARG A 138 -20.11 14.86 1.92
N GLU A 139 -20.53 15.92 1.23
CA GLU A 139 -21.02 15.80 -0.16
C GLU A 139 -19.89 15.46 -1.12
N ILE A 140 -18.71 16.11 -0.98
CA ILE A 140 -17.49 15.76 -1.73
C ILE A 140 -17.11 14.29 -1.49
N SER A 141 -17.22 13.78 -0.26
CA SER A 141 -16.95 12.37 0.04
C SER A 141 -17.82 11.42 -0.79
N LYS A 142 -19.11 11.73 -0.99
CA LYS A 142 -20.00 10.92 -1.84
C LYS A 142 -19.57 10.95 -3.30
N VAL A 143 -19.12 12.11 -3.79
CA VAL A 143 -18.60 12.29 -5.16
C VAL A 143 -17.30 11.49 -5.35
N LEU A 144 -16.43 11.45 -4.35
CA LEU A 144 -15.19 10.66 -4.41
C LEU A 144 -15.48 9.16 -4.44
N LEU A 145 -16.46 8.69 -3.68
CA LEU A 145 -16.93 7.30 -3.78
C LEU A 145 -17.48 6.99 -5.18
N LEU A 146 -18.24 7.91 -5.77
CA LEU A 146 -18.71 7.77 -7.15
C LEU A 146 -17.55 7.69 -8.15
N ILE A 147 -16.50 8.52 -8.00
CA ILE A 147 -15.30 8.44 -8.84
C ILE A 147 -14.63 7.06 -8.70
N ALA A 148 -14.48 6.57 -7.46
CA ALA A 148 -13.88 5.27 -7.19
C ALA A 148 -14.67 4.13 -7.87
N GLU A 149 -15.99 4.09 -7.68
CA GLU A 149 -16.89 3.09 -8.29
C GLU A 149 -16.79 3.10 -9.82
N ARG A 150 -16.81 4.30 -10.43
CA ARG A 150 -16.70 4.46 -11.88
C ARG A 150 -15.34 4.02 -12.40
N ALA A 151 -14.27 4.37 -11.70
CA ALA A 151 -12.92 4.01 -12.10
C ALA A 151 -12.66 2.50 -11.97
N GLU A 152 -13.19 1.86 -10.92
CA GLU A 152 -13.12 0.42 -10.72
C GLU A 152 -13.73 -0.35 -11.90
N TYR A 153 -14.90 0.09 -12.37
CA TYR A 153 -15.56 -0.50 -13.52
C TYR A 153 -14.78 -0.34 -14.85
N LEU A 154 -13.86 0.62 -14.92
CA LEU A 154 -12.99 0.81 -16.08
C LEU A 154 -11.70 -0.03 -16.02
N ILE A 155 -11.36 -0.64 -14.88
CA ILE A 155 -10.15 -1.45 -14.76
C ILE A 155 -10.23 -2.65 -15.70
N SER A 156 -9.19 -2.84 -16.52
CA SER A 156 -9.01 -4.08 -17.26
C SER A 156 -8.45 -5.17 -16.34
N THR A 157 -9.16 -6.28 -16.22
CA THR A 157 -8.77 -7.44 -15.38
C THR A 157 -8.43 -8.70 -16.19
N GLY A 158 -8.54 -8.64 -17.53
CA GLY A 158 -8.24 -9.76 -18.43
C GLY A 158 -6.75 -10.15 -18.47
N PRO A 159 -6.39 -11.25 -19.15
CA PRO A 159 -5.01 -11.74 -19.23
C PRO A 159 -4.04 -10.71 -19.83
N GLU A 160 -4.51 -9.88 -20.77
CA GLU A 160 -3.74 -8.80 -21.39
C GLU A 160 -3.31 -7.70 -20.40
N ALA A 161 -4.02 -7.55 -19.26
CA ALA A 161 -3.68 -6.56 -18.23
C ALA A 161 -2.50 -7.00 -17.36
N ARG A 162 -2.27 -8.31 -17.23
CA ARG A 162 -1.23 -8.89 -16.35
C ARG A 162 -0.02 -9.45 -17.09
N GLN A 163 0.02 -9.38 -18.42
CA GLN A 163 1.14 -9.93 -19.18
C GLN A 163 2.43 -9.12 -18.94
N VAL A 164 3.55 -9.81 -18.71
CA VAL A 164 4.85 -9.20 -18.39
C VAL A 164 5.89 -9.40 -19.49
N SER A 165 5.46 -9.96 -20.63
CA SER A 165 6.30 -10.26 -21.78
C SER A 165 5.92 -9.39 -22.95
N GLY A 166 6.90 -8.78 -23.62
CA GLY A 166 6.64 -7.96 -24.80
C GLY A 166 6.11 -6.55 -24.44
N PRO A 167 5.61 -5.79 -25.43
CA PRO A 167 5.20 -4.41 -25.20
C PRO A 167 3.93 -4.33 -24.35
N ALA A 168 3.79 -3.24 -23.60
CA ALA A 168 2.63 -2.98 -22.76
C ALA A 168 1.37 -2.78 -23.62
N THR A 169 0.34 -3.56 -23.29
CA THR A 169 -0.92 -3.61 -24.02
C THR A 169 -1.75 -2.34 -23.83
N ALA A 170 -2.73 -2.13 -24.70
CA ALA A 170 -3.70 -1.05 -24.53
C ALA A 170 -4.44 -1.15 -23.19
N ALA A 171 -4.76 -2.37 -22.73
CA ALA A 171 -5.37 -2.62 -21.43
C ALA A 171 -4.46 -2.17 -20.26
N GLN A 172 -3.16 -2.40 -20.35
CA GLN A 172 -2.18 -1.97 -19.35
C GLN A 172 -2.01 -0.46 -19.35
N VAL A 173 -1.85 0.15 -20.53
CA VAL A 173 -1.75 1.62 -20.66
C VAL A 173 -3.00 2.30 -20.09
N LYS A 174 -4.18 1.73 -20.33
CA LYS A 174 -5.45 2.17 -19.76
C LYS A 174 -5.40 2.17 -18.22
N ASN A 175 -4.99 1.05 -17.63
CA ASN A 175 -4.87 0.92 -16.18
C ASN A 175 -3.79 1.86 -15.59
N PHE A 176 -2.68 2.09 -16.30
CA PHE A 176 -1.63 3.02 -15.86
C PHE A 176 -2.15 4.45 -15.76
N ALA A 177 -2.88 4.90 -16.78
CA ALA A 177 -3.51 6.22 -16.78
C ALA A 177 -4.55 6.35 -15.65
N LEU A 178 -5.39 5.33 -15.43
CA LEU A 178 -6.34 5.30 -14.31
C LEU A 178 -5.63 5.41 -12.95
N CYS A 179 -4.59 4.61 -12.73
CA CYS A 179 -3.78 4.66 -11.51
C CYS A 179 -3.23 6.08 -11.25
N GLN A 180 -2.66 6.71 -12.28
CA GLN A 180 -2.07 8.05 -12.20
C GLN A 180 -3.12 9.12 -11.91
N HIS A 181 -4.28 9.07 -12.58
CA HIS A 181 -5.37 10.01 -12.36
C HIS A 181 -5.97 9.91 -10.96
N LEU A 182 -6.22 8.70 -10.47
CA LEU A 182 -6.74 8.49 -9.12
C LEU A 182 -5.69 8.90 -8.06
N GLN A 183 -4.41 8.63 -8.29
CA GLN A 183 -3.35 9.10 -7.40
C GLN A 183 -3.24 10.63 -7.38
N GLU A 184 -3.40 11.29 -8.53
CA GLU A 184 -3.47 12.76 -8.60
C GLU A 184 -4.66 13.30 -7.80
N ILE A 185 -5.85 12.73 -7.98
CA ILE A 185 -7.06 13.10 -7.23
C ILE A 185 -6.83 12.97 -5.73
N HIS A 186 -6.33 11.81 -5.28
CA HIS A 186 -6.02 11.55 -3.88
C HIS A 186 -5.04 12.58 -3.32
N THR A 187 -3.93 12.82 -4.01
CA THR A 187 -2.87 13.73 -3.55
C THR A 187 -3.36 15.18 -3.48
N ARG A 188 -4.09 15.63 -4.50
CA ARG A 188 -4.61 17.00 -4.60
C ARG A 188 -5.63 17.28 -3.51
N ILE A 189 -6.58 16.36 -3.29
CA ILE A 189 -7.62 16.54 -2.26
C ILE A 189 -7.02 16.46 -0.86
N THR A 190 -6.08 15.54 -0.63
CA THR A 190 -5.34 15.47 0.64
C THR A 190 -4.63 16.80 0.92
N SER A 191 -4.01 17.42 -0.11
CA SER A 191 -3.37 18.73 0.01
C SER A 191 -4.37 19.86 0.30
N MET A 192 -5.54 19.87 -0.37
CA MET A 192 -6.59 20.86 -0.16
C MET A 192 -7.09 20.91 1.29
N ILE A 193 -7.09 19.76 2.00
CA ILE A 193 -7.58 19.68 3.38
C ILE A 193 -6.50 19.80 4.45
N MET A 194 -5.21 19.90 4.11
CA MET A 194 -4.13 20.00 5.10
C MET A 194 -4.23 21.24 6.01
N GLY A 195 -4.87 22.31 5.53
CA GLY A 195 -5.12 23.53 6.31
C GLY A 195 -6.43 23.54 7.11
N LEU A 196 -7.24 22.48 7.00
CA LEU A 196 -8.54 22.38 7.68
C LEU A 196 -8.40 21.63 9.03
N PRO A 197 -9.38 21.76 9.95
CA PRO A 197 -9.39 21.01 11.20
C PRO A 197 -9.32 19.49 10.96
N THR A 198 -8.74 18.73 11.89
CA THR A 198 -8.49 17.27 11.75
C THR A 198 -9.74 16.47 11.39
N ILE A 199 -10.91 16.89 11.86
CA ILE A 199 -12.20 16.27 11.53
C ILE A 199 -12.52 16.29 10.02
N ALA A 200 -11.95 17.22 9.25
CA ALA A 200 -12.05 17.23 7.78
C ALA A 200 -11.34 16.02 7.15
N ALA A 201 -10.17 15.64 7.70
CA ALA A 201 -9.45 14.45 7.26
C ALA A 201 -10.23 13.18 7.60
N ASP A 202 -10.84 13.12 8.79
CA ASP A 202 -11.67 11.97 9.19
C ASP A 202 -12.91 11.79 8.29
N VAL A 203 -13.55 12.90 7.89
CA VAL A 203 -14.72 12.88 6.99
C VAL A 203 -14.37 12.33 5.61
N LEU A 204 -13.21 12.71 5.06
CA LEU A 204 -12.78 12.27 3.72
C LEU A 204 -11.97 10.98 3.71
N SER A 205 -11.45 10.52 4.86
CA SER A 205 -10.59 9.34 4.95
C SER A 205 -11.18 8.09 4.26
N PRO A 206 -12.47 7.72 4.46
CA PRO A 206 -13.03 6.54 3.80
C PRO A 206 -13.06 6.63 2.28
N SER A 207 -13.42 7.81 1.73
CA SER A 207 -13.55 7.99 0.29
C SER A 207 -12.20 8.18 -0.40
N LEU A 208 -11.24 8.83 0.26
CA LEU A 208 -9.84 8.85 -0.18
C LEU A 208 -9.22 7.44 -0.14
N GLY A 209 -9.52 6.66 0.90
CA GLY A 209 -9.13 5.25 0.98
C GLY A 209 -9.67 4.42 -0.18
N ALA A 210 -10.93 4.61 -0.57
CA ALA A 210 -11.53 3.94 -1.73
C ALA A 210 -10.83 4.32 -3.05
N ILE A 211 -10.61 5.62 -3.29
CA ILE A 211 -9.85 6.11 -4.47
C ILE A 211 -8.46 5.48 -4.52
N TYR A 212 -7.77 5.44 -3.38
CA TYR A 212 -6.45 4.87 -3.26
C TYR A 212 -6.42 3.36 -3.51
N GLY A 213 -7.40 2.62 -2.98
CA GLY A 213 -7.58 1.18 -3.21
C GLY A 213 -7.75 0.86 -4.68
N VAL A 214 -8.71 1.51 -5.35
CA VAL A 214 -8.96 1.32 -6.79
C VAL A 214 -7.73 1.68 -7.63
N ALA A 215 -7.00 2.73 -7.26
CA ALA A 215 -5.75 3.10 -7.92
C ALA A 215 -4.69 2.00 -7.79
N CYS A 216 -4.56 1.36 -6.62
CA CYS A 216 -3.66 0.24 -6.42
C CYS A 216 -4.11 -0.96 -7.26
N ASP A 217 -5.37 -1.36 -7.15
CA ASP A 217 -5.93 -2.55 -7.80
C ASP A 217 -5.78 -2.54 -9.33
N SER A 218 -5.80 -1.35 -9.93
CA SER A 218 -5.59 -1.17 -11.37
C SER A 218 -4.25 -1.73 -11.87
N ILE A 219 -3.20 -1.76 -11.03
CA ILE A 219 -1.85 -2.21 -11.42
C ILE A 219 -1.31 -3.37 -10.58
N THR A 220 -1.93 -3.72 -9.45
CA THR A 220 -1.50 -4.82 -8.57
C THR A 220 -1.31 -6.15 -9.32
N SER A 221 -2.22 -6.48 -10.23
CA SER A 221 -2.17 -7.75 -10.99
C SER A 221 -0.94 -7.87 -11.90
N LEU A 222 -0.47 -6.76 -12.49
CA LEU A 222 0.76 -6.71 -13.28
C LEU A 222 1.99 -6.96 -12.41
N PHE A 223 2.06 -6.30 -11.24
CA PHE A 223 3.16 -6.48 -10.31
C PHE A 223 3.20 -7.91 -9.76
N GLN A 224 2.04 -8.51 -9.45
CA GLN A 224 1.99 -9.89 -9.00
C GLN A 224 2.48 -10.85 -10.08
N ALA A 225 2.03 -10.69 -11.33
CA ALA A 225 2.52 -11.50 -12.45
C ALA A 225 4.03 -11.35 -12.67
N MET A 226 4.58 -10.16 -12.42
CA MET A 226 6.02 -9.93 -12.50
C MET A 226 6.76 -10.64 -11.36
N ILE A 227 6.25 -10.58 -10.12
CA ILE A 227 6.81 -11.32 -8.98
C ILE A 227 6.82 -12.82 -9.29
N ASP A 228 5.71 -13.37 -9.78
CA ASP A 228 5.59 -14.79 -10.12
C ASP A 228 6.60 -15.20 -11.22
N ARG A 229 6.82 -14.33 -12.22
CA ARG A 229 7.83 -14.54 -13.27
C ARG A 229 9.25 -14.52 -12.70
N LEU A 230 9.56 -13.56 -11.82
CA LEU A 230 10.88 -13.47 -11.19
C LEU A 230 11.13 -14.65 -10.24
N GLU A 231 10.13 -15.09 -9.48
CA GLU A 231 10.21 -16.30 -8.65
C GLU A 231 10.47 -17.54 -9.51
N SER A 232 9.78 -17.66 -10.66
CA SER A 232 10.02 -18.74 -11.61
C SER A 232 11.45 -18.77 -12.14
N CYS A 233 12.06 -17.60 -12.40
CA CYS A 233 13.48 -17.50 -12.76
C CYS A 233 14.38 -17.92 -11.59
N ILE A 234 14.12 -17.43 -10.37
CA ILE A 234 14.91 -17.79 -9.18
C ILE A 234 14.84 -19.29 -8.89
N LEU A 235 13.67 -19.93 -9.09
CA LEU A 235 13.49 -21.37 -8.86
C LEU A 235 14.43 -22.24 -9.70
N GLN A 236 14.85 -21.77 -10.88
CA GLN A 236 15.81 -22.48 -11.74
C GLN A 236 17.21 -22.61 -11.11
N ILE A 237 17.49 -21.92 -9.99
CA ILE A 237 18.69 -22.14 -9.19
C ILE A 237 18.84 -23.61 -8.76
N HIS A 238 17.73 -24.32 -8.55
CA HIS A 238 17.72 -25.73 -8.15
C HIS A 238 17.98 -26.70 -9.31
N ASP A 239 17.93 -26.22 -10.55
CA ASP A 239 18.31 -26.98 -11.75
C ASP A 239 19.81 -26.84 -12.06
N GLN A 240 20.51 -25.93 -11.39
CA GLN A 240 21.94 -25.68 -11.59
C GLN A 240 22.81 -26.62 -10.73
N ASN A 241 23.96 -27.00 -11.29
CA ASN A 241 24.93 -27.80 -10.56
C ASN A 241 25.86 -26.93 -9.69
N PHE A 242 25.52 -26.77 -8.41
CA PHE A 242 26.36 -26.11 -7.39
C PHE A 242 27.34 -27.06 -6.68
N SER A 243 27.42 -28.32 -7.14
CA SER A 243 28.29 -29.35 -6.57
C SER A 243 29.59 -29.57 -7.36
N ALA A 244 29.73 -28.94 -8.53
CA ALA A 244 30.81 -29.20 -9.46
C ALA A 244 32.21 -29.00 -8.84
N LEU A 245 32.99 -30.08 -8.76
CA LEU A 245 34.37 -30.08 -8.30
C LEU A 245 35.30 -29.92 -9.50
N GLY A 246 35.81 -28.71 -9.74
CA GLY A 246 36.80 -28.46 -10.80
C GLY A 246 37.10 -26.96 -11.01
N MET A 247 38.37 -26.65 -11.32
CA MET A 247 38.82 -25.28 -11.66
C MET A 247 38.05 -24.69 -12.85
N ASP A 248 37.60 -25.52 -13.80
CA ASP A 248 36.85 -25.07 -14.99
C ASP A 248 35.49 -24.44 -14.63
N ALA A 249 34.84 -24.90 -13.55
CA ALA A 249 33.57 -24.33 -13.07
C ALA A 249 33.74 -22.99 -12.33
N ALA A 250 34.95 -22.69 -11.85
CA ALA A 250 35.32 -21.42 -11.21
C ALA A 250 35.81 -20.37 -12.23
N MET A 251 36.35 -20.82 -13.37
CA MET A 251 36.82 -19.98 -14.47
C MET A 251 35.72 -19.58 -15.47
N ASP A 252 34.56 -20.26 -15.45
CA ASP A 252 33.39 -19.81 -16.19
C ASP A 252 32.91 -18.48 -15.57
N ASN A 253 33.33 -17.39 -16.17
CA ASN A 253 33.13 -16.03 -15.66
C ASN A 253 31.75 -15.46 -16.02
N ASN A 254 30.92 -16.27 -16.68
CA ASN A 254 29.58 -15.88 -17.08
C ASN A 254 28.62 -15.92 -15.89
N ALA A 255 27.59 -15.09 -15.99
CA ALA A 255 26.46 -15.09 -15.08
C ALA A 255 25.74 -16.44 -15.14
N SER A 256 25.12 -16.88 -14.04
CA SER A 256 24.28 -18.07 -14.09
C SER A 256 23.11 -17.85 -15.07
N PRO A 257 22.73 -18.83 -15.91
CA PRO A 257 21.72 -18.61 -16.96
C PRO A 257 20.37 -18.07 -16.43
N TYR A 258 19.95 -18.54 -15.25
CA TYR A 258 18.72 -18.07 -14.60
C TYR A 258 18.84 -16.61 -14.13
N MET A 259 20.04 -16.16 -13.75
CA MET A 259 20.32 -14.79 -13.31
C MET A 259 20.33 -13.84 -14.51
N GLU A 260 20.88 -14.26 -15.65
CA GLU A 260 20.76 -13.49 -16.90
C GLU A 260 19.30 -13.29 -17.31
N GLU A 261 18.48 -14.34 -17.22
CA GLU A 261 17.05 -14.26 -17.53
C GLU A 261 16.31 -13.37 -16.54
N LEU A 262 16.64 -13.45 -15.24
CA LEU A 262 16.11 -12.57 -14.21
C LEU A 262 16.43 -11.10 -14.51
N GLN A 263 17.68 -10.79 -14.86
CA GLN A 263 18.13 -9.45 -15.24
C GLN A 263 17.40 -8.93 -16.48
N LYS A 264 17.24 -9.77 -17.51
CA LYS A 264 16.48 -9.43 -18.73
C LYS A 264 15.03 -9.10 -18.39
N CYS A 265 14.38 -9.92 -17.55
CA CYS A 265 13.02 -9.70 -17.08
C CYS A 265 12.90 -8.36 -16.32
N ILE A 266 13.80 -8.10 -15.37
CA ILE A 266 13.82 -6.85 -14.58
C ILE A 266 14.02 -5.63 -15.48
N LEU A 267 15.00 -5.68 -16.39
CA LEU A 267 15.33 -4.58 -17.30
C LEU A 267 14.17 -4.31 -18.26
N HIS A 268 13.57 -5.37 -18.81
CA HIS A 268 12.37 -5.25 -19.64
C HIS A 268 11.24 -4.58 -18.86
N PHE A 269 10.97 -5.03 -17.63
CA PHE A 269 9.91 -4.47 -16.81
C PHE A 269 10.11 -2.98 -16.54
N ARG A 270 11.36 -2.59 -16.25
CA ARG A 270 11.76 -1.20 -16.04
C ARG A 270 11.55 -0.32 -17.28
N ARG A 271 11.95 -0.82 -18.45
CA ARG A 271 11.89 -0.07 -19.72
C ARG A 271 10.47 0.04 -20.25
N GLU A 272 9.69 -1.03 -20.14
CA GLU A 272 8.40 -1.11 -20.81
C GLU A 272 7.23 -0.63 -19.94
N PHE A 273 7.20 -1.03 -18.67
CA PHE A 273 6.07 -0.73 -17.78
C PHE A 273 6.40 0.39 -16.80
N LEU A 274 7.51 0.32 -16.07
CA LEU A 274 7.83 1.32 -15.04
C LEU A 274 8.14 2.70 -15.62
N SER A 275 8.70 2.78 -16.83
CA SER A 275 8.92 4.05 -17.54
C SER A 275 7.62 4.82 -17.81
N ARG A 276 6.49 4.12 -17.90
CA ARG A 276 5.15 4.69 -18.13
C ARG A 276 4.43 5.04 -16.83
N LEU A 277 4.72 4.30 -15.76
CA LEU A 277 4.09 4.47 -14.44
C LEU A 277 4.80 5.50 -13.57
N LEU A 278 6.13 5.55 -13.62
CA LEU A 278 6.93 6.47 -12.82
C LEU A 278 6.99 7.85 -13.48
N PRO A 279 6.91 8.95 -12.72
CA PRO A 279 7.17 10.28 -13.25
C PRO A 279 8.56 10.34 -13.88
N SER A 280 8.69 10.98 -15.05
CA SER A 280 10.01 11.29 -15.61
C SER A 280 10.85 12.03 -14.56
N SER A 281 12.10 11.61 -14.38
CA SER A 281 13.01 12.01 -13.28
C SER A 281 13.21 13.52 -13.08
N ALA A 282 12.75 14.37 -14.00
CA ALA A 282 12.75 15.82 -13.86
C ALA A 282 11.92 16.35 -12.67
N ASN A 283 10.92 15.59 -12.18
CA ASN A 283 10.04 16.02 -11.08
C ASN A 283 10.17 15.18 -9.79
N ALA A 284 11.10 14.21 -9.74
CA ALA A 284 11.24 13.28 -8.62
C ALA A 284 11.95 13.90 -7.40
N THR A 285 12.56 15.07 -7.54
CA THR A 285 13.37 15.72 -6.50
C THR A 285 12.59 16.74 -5.65
N THR A 286 11.33 17.04 -5.96
CA THR A 286 10.59 18.14 -5.30
C THR A 286 9.45 17.72 -4.37
N ALA A 287 9.17 16.43 -4.20
CA ALA A 287 8.31 15.97 -3.11
C ALA A 287 8.72 14.57 -2.68
N GLY A 288 9.14 14.41 -1.43
CA GLY A 288 9.37 13.11 -0.78
C GLY A 288 8.09 12.28 -0.57
N THR A 289 7.09 12.44 -1.44
CA THR A 289 5.81 11.76 -1.36
C THR A 289 5.90 10.44 -2.13
N GLU A 290 5.88 9.34 -1.38
CA GLU A 290 5.80 8.00 -1.93
C GLU A 290 4.55 7.83 -2.81
N THR A 291 4.74 7.42 -4.06
CA THR A 291 3.67 7.06 -5.00
C THR A 291 3.25 5.60 -4.84
N ILE A 292 2.06 5.25 -5.35
CA ILE A 292 1.57 3.86 -5.36
C ILE A 292 2.57 2.96 -6.10
N CYS A 293 3.00 3.39 -7.28
CA CYS A 293 3.97 2.65 -8.10
C CYS A 293 5.30 2.45 -7.34
N THR A 294 5.88 3.52 -6.77
CA THR A 294 7.14 3.40 -6.02
C THR A 294 7.03 2.46 -4.82
N ARG A 295 5.88 2.41 -4.15
CA ARG A 295 5.63 1.47 -3.05
C ARG A 295 5.56 0.03 -3.54
N LEU A 296 4.83 -0.23 -4.63
CA LEU A 296 4.74 -1.56 -5.24
C LEU A 296 6.10 -2.04 -5.77
N VAL A 297 6.87 -1.16 -6.39
CA VAL A 297 8.24 -1.44 -6.84
C VAL A 297 9.15 -1.77 -5.65
N ARG A 298 9.08 -1.01 -4.54
CA ARG A 298 9.84 -1.33 -3.31
C ARG A 298 9.44 -2.70 -2.74
N SER A 299 8.15 -3.01 -2.70
CA SER A 299 7.64 -4.30 -2.23
C SER A 299 8.14 -5.45 -3.11
N MET A 300 8.06 -5.30 -4.43
CA MET A 300 8.57 -6.27 -5.39
C MET A 300 10.08 -6.47 -5.26
N ALA A 301 10.86 -5.39 -5.18
CA ALA A 301 12.31 -5.46 -4.98
C ALA A 301 12.68 -6.19 -3.67
N SER A 302 11.98 -5.87 -2.57
CA SER A 302 12.14 -6.54 -1.28
C SER A 302 11.83 -8.04 -1.39
N ARG A 303 10.73 -8.39 -2.05
CA ARG A 303 10.28 -9.77 -2.24
C ARG A 303 11.28 -10.58 -3.06
N VAL A 304 11.83 -10.01 -4.13
CA VAL A 304 12.84 -10.65 -4.98
C VAL A 304 14.11 -11.00 -4.18
N LEU A 305 14.60 -10.09 -3.33
CA LEU A 305 15.75 -10.37 -2.47
C LEU A 305 15.46 -11.49 -1.46
N ILE A 306 14.30 -11.46 -0.80
CA ILE A 306 13.89 -12.49 0.16
C ILE A 306 13.77 -13.86 -0.51
N LEU A 307 13.11 -13.92 -1.68
CA LEU A 307 12.96 -15.15 -2.45
C LEU A 307 14.31 -15.72 -2.87
N PHE A 308 15.22 -14.88 -3.35
CA PHE A 308 16.56 -15.33 -3.72
C PHE A 308 17.30 -15.93 -2.52
N ILE A 309 17.37 -15.22 -1.39
CA ILE A 309 18.06 -15.70 -0.19
C ILE A 309 17.44 -17.00 0.32
N ARG A 310 16.11 -17.10 0.31
CA ARG A 310 15.40 -18.32 0.66
C ARG A 310 15.86 -19.48 -0.21
N HIS A 311 15.78 -19.34 -1.53
CA HIS A 311 16.16 -20.43 -2.43
C HIS A 311 17.65 -20.74 -2.39
N ALA A 312 18.51 -19.73 -2.26
CA ALA A 312 19.94 -19.90 -2.08
C ALA A 312 20.27 -20.70 -0.80
N SER A 313 19.53 -20.49 0.29
CA SER A 313 19.69 -21.26 1.53
C SER A 313 19.25 -22.72 1.44
N LEU A 314 18.45 -23.08 0.43
CA LEU A 314 17.99 -24.44 0.19
C LEU A 314 18.94 -25.22 -0.74
N VAL A 315 19.91 -24.56 -1.38
CA VAL A 315 20.85 -25.21 -2.30
C VAL A 315 21.77 -26.16 -1.56
N ARG A 316 21.74 -27.43 -1.95
CA ARG A 316 22.57 -28.50 -1.41
C ARG A 316 22.75 -29.62 -2.46
N PRO A 317 23.95 -30.19 -2.60
CA PRO A 317 25.20 -29.83 -1.94
C PRO A 317 25.81 -28.53 -2.49
N LEU A 318 26.53 -27.80 -1.64
CA LEU A 318 27.15 -26.51 -1.96
C LEU A 318 28.67 -26.60 -1.80
N SER A 319 29.41 -26.73 -2.91
CA SER A 319 30.87 -26.79 -2.93
C SER A 319 31.52 -25.40 -2.79
N GLU A 320 32.85 -25.32 -2.64
CA GLU A 320 33.56 -24.03 -2.63
C GLU A 320 33.38 -23.23 -3.94
N SER A 321 33.45 -23.91 -5.09
CA SER A 321 33.14 -23.31 -6.40
C SER A 321 31.68 -22.85 -6.47
N GLY A 322 30.75 -23.66 -5.92
CA GLY A 322 29.34 -23.31 -5.79
C GLY A 322 29.11 -22.06 -4.92
N LYS A 323 29.84 -21.89 -3.81
CA LYS A 323 29.79 -20.69 -2.97
C LYS A 323 30.25 -19.45 -3.71
N LEU A 324 31.35 -19.54 -4.47
CA LEU A 324 31.85 -18.43 -5.29
C LEU A 324 30.83 -18.02 -6.36
N ARG A 325 30.21 -19.00 -7.04
CA ARG A 325 29.14 -18.75 -8.00
C ARG A 325 27.92 -18.09 -7.34
N MET A 326 27.46 -18.61 -6.22
CA MET A 326 26.35 -18.03 -5.45
C MET A 326 26.65 -16.58 -5.02
N ALA A 327 27.87 -16.28 -4.60
CA ALA A 327 28.29 -14.93 -4.23
C ALA A 327 28.33 -13.97 -5.42
N ARG A 328 28.62 -14.46 -6.63
CA ARG A 328 28.51 -13.70 -7.88
C ARG A 328 27.04 -13.42 -8.20
N ASP A 329 26.19 -14.45 -8.18
CA ASP A 329 24.75 -14.33 -8.42
C ASP A 329 24.10 -13.31 -7.45
N MET A 330 24.50 -13.28 -6.17
CA MET A 330 24.06 -12.26 -5.21
C MET A 330 24.48 -10.84 -5.61
N ALA A 331 25.70 -10.66 -6.11
CA ALA A 331 26.20 -9.35 -6.54
C ALA A 331 25.47 -8.85 -7.79
N GLU A 332 25.21 -9.76 -8.73
CA GLU A 332 24.44 -9.49 -9.94
C GLU A 332 22.99 -9.15 -9.62
N LEU A 333 22.36 -9.87 -8.70
CA LEU A 333 21.02 -9.56 -8.22
C LEU A 333 20.97 -8.17 -7.56
N GLU A 334 21.92 -7.88 -6.66
CA GLU A 334 22.04 -6.57 -5.98
C GLU A 334 22.12 -5.44 -7.01
N LEU A 335 22.96 -5.62 -8.05
CA LEU A 335 23.11 -4.66 -9.14
C LEU A 335 21.82 -4.51 -9.95
N ALA A 336 21.21 -5.62 -10.36
CA ALA A 336 20.02 -5.63 -11.21
C ALA A 336 18.84 -4.93 -10.51
N VAL A 337 18.61 -5.23 -9.24
CA VAL A 337 17.56 -4.60 -8.42
C VAL A 337 17.87 -3.13 -8.18
N GLY A 338 19.11 -2.80 -7.79
CA GLY A 338 19.51 -1.42 -7.48
C GLY A 338 19.42 -0.46 -8.67
N GLN A 339 19.80 -0.92 -9.86
CA GLN A 339 19.79 -0.09 -11.07
C GLN A 339 18.41 0.02 -11.71
N ASN A 340 17.59 -1.03 -11.64
CA ASN A 340 16.40 -1.14 -12.47
C ASN A 340 15.07 -1.20 -11.70
N LEU A 341 15.06 -1.56 -10.42
CA LEU A 341 13.83 -1.60 -9.63
C LEU A 341 13.81 -0.48 -8.58
N PHE A 342 14.65 -0.60 -7.55
CA PHE A 342 14.60 0.27 -6.38
C PHE A 342 15.99 0.38 -5.73
N PRO A 343 16.38 1.55 -5.19
CA PRO A 343 17.63 1.69 -4.44
C PRO A 343 17.70 0.69 -3.28
N VAL A 344 18.65 -0.24 -3.33
CA VAL A 344 18.72 -1.39 -2.41
C VAL A 344 18.96 -0.95 -0.96
N GLU A 345 19.66 0.16 -0.76
CA GLU A 345 19.96 0.75 0.54
C GLU A 345 18.70 1.18 1.30
N GLN A 346 17.63 1.49 0.56
CA GLN A 346 16.33 1.89 1.10
C GLN A 346 15.38 0.71 1.35
N LEU A 347 15.80 -0.53 1.07
CA LEU A 347 14.97 -1.72 1.29
C LEU A 347 15.00 -2.20 2.75
N GLY A 348 16.02 -1.83 3.53
CA GLY A 348 16.12 -2.20 4.95
C GLY A 348 16.47 -3.67 5.16
N ALA A 349 15.63 -4.42 5.91
CA ALA A 349 15.93 -5.79 6.34
C ALA A 349 16.22 -6.79 5.18
N PRO A 350 15.46 -6.81 4.06
CA PRO A 350 15.78 -7.65 2.90
C PRO A 350 17.19 -7.43 2.34
N TYR A 351 17.66 -6.19 2.28
CA TYR A 351 18.99 -5.87 1.79
C TYR A 351 20.08 -6.26 2.81
N ARG A 352 19.86 -5.99 4.10
CA ARG A 352 20.77 -6.47 5.16
C ARG A 352 20.92 -7.99 5.15
N ALA A 353 19.82 -8.71 4.95
CA ALA A 353 19.84 -10.17 4.81
C ALA A 353 20.71 -10.61 3.62
N LEU A 354 20.60 -9.98 2.45
CA LEU A 354 21.46 -10.30 1.29
C LEU A 354 22.94 -10.08 1.62
N ARG A 355 23.24 -8.92 2.24
CA ARG A 355 24.59 -8.52 2.64
C ARG A 355 25.18 -9.43 3.72
N ALA A 356 24.37 -9.94 4.64
CA ALA A 356 24.78 -10.85 5.68
C ALA A 356 24.95 -12.30 5.18
N PHE A 357 24.09 -12.75 4.26
CA PHE A 357 24.14 -14.10 3.71
C PHE A 357 25.41 -14.33 2.88
N ARG A 358 25.85 -13.33 2.10
CA ARG A 358 27.02 -13.43 1.21
C ARG A 358 28.34 -13.82 1.91
N PRO A 359 28.78 -13.19 3.01
CA PRO A 359 29.94 -13.66 3.76
C PRO A 359 29.64 -14.92 4.59
N LEU A 360 28.39 -15.13 5.01
CA LEU A 360 28.00 -16.26 5.84
C LEU A 360 28.23 -17.62 5.16
N ILE A 361 28.01 -17.73 3.84
CA ILE A 361 28.23 -19.00 3.12
C ILE A 361 29.69 -19.48 3.19
N PHE A 362 30.65 -18.56 3.35
CA PHE A 362 32.08 -18.85 3.47
C PHE A 362 32.55 -19.10 4.91
N LEU A 363 31.74 -18.76 5.92
CA LEU A 363 32.11 -19.03 7.32
C LEU A 363 32.16 -20.53 7.61
N GLU A 364 33.17 -20.92 8.39
CA GLU A 364 33.24 -22.26 8.95
C GLU A 364 32.07 -22.53 9.91
N THR A 365 31.65 -23.79 10.01
CA THR A 365 30.54 -24.21 10.89
C THR A 365 30.80 -23.88 12.36
N SER A 366 32.07 -23.96 12.80
CA SER A 366 32.52 -23.64 14.16
C SER A 366 32.27 -22.17 14.53
N GLN A 367 32.43 -21.26 13.58
CA GLN A 367 32.34 -19.80 13.78
C GLN A 367 30.92 -19.27 13.61
N LEU A 368 30.05 -19.99 12.90
CA LEU A 368 28.71 -19.50 12.53
C LEU A 368 27.87 -19.11 13.75
N GLY A 369 27.88 -19.92 14.81
CA GLY A 369 27.00 -19.72 15.96
C GLY A 369 27.28 -18.47 16.81
N ALA A 370 28.46 -17.84 16.67
CA ALA A 370 28.82 -16.60 17.35
C ALA A 370 28.84 -15.39 16.39
N SER A 371 28.51 -15.59 15.12
CA SER A 371 28.61 -14.56 14.10
C SER A 371 27.52 -13.50 14.26
N PRO A 372 27.86 -12.19 14.24
CA PRO A 372 26.86 -11.13 14.28
C PRO A 372 25.97 -11.11 13.03
N LEU A 373 26.42 -11.73 11.93
CA LEU A 373 25.66 -11.83 10.67
C LEU A 373 24.31 -12.54 10.84
N LEU A 374 24.15 -13.37 11.88
CA LEU A 374 22.90 -14.06 12.16
C LEU A 374 21.76 -13.10 12.55
N GLN A 375 22.08 -11.91 13.07
CA GLN A 375 21.06 -10.93 13.51
C GLN A 375 20.31 -10.30 12.33
N ASP A 376 20.94 -10.24 11.17
CA ASP A 376 20.39 -9.64 9.95
C ASP A 376 19.67 -10.66 9.05
N LEU A 377 19.59 -11.93 9.47
CA LEU A 377 19.01 -13.02 8.69
C LEU A 377 17.78 -13.63 9.35
N PRO A 378 16.74 -14.01 8.58
CA PRO A 378 15.66 -14.83 9.10
C PRO A 378 16.20 -16.15 9.67
N PRO A 379 15.74 -16.58 10.85
CA PRO A 379 16.17 -17.84 11.46
C PRO A 379 15.94 -19.06 10.57
N SER A 380 14.80 -19.10 9.87
CA SER A 380 14.51 -20.07 8.84
C SER A 380 15.62 -20.16 7.78
N VAL A 381 16.09 -19.04 7.24
CA VAL A 381 17.19 -19.00 6.25
C VAL A 381 18.48 -19.60 6.82
N ILE A 382 18.84 -19.24 8.05
CA ILE A 382 20.04 -19.75 8.73
C ILE A 382 19.96 -21.27 8.89
N LEU A 383 18.84 -21.77 9.41
CA LEU A 383 18.65 -23.20 9.67
C LEU A 383 18.59 -24.00 8.36
N HIS A 384 17.97 -23.47 7.31
CA HIS A 384 17.97 -24.13 6.00
C HIS A 384 19.37 -24.22 5.41
N HIS A 385 20.15 -23.14 5.47
CA HIS A 385 21.53 -23.14 5.01
C HIS A 385 22.40 -24.16 5.74
N LEU A 386 22.16 -24.39 7.04
CA LEU A 386 22.92 -25.37 7.82
C LEU A 386 22.79 -26.81 7.28
N TYR A 387 21.68 -27.18 6.63
CA TYR A 387 21.59 -28.48 5.96
C TYR A 387 22.65 -28.66 4.87
N SER A 388 23.06 -27.60 4.16
CA SER A 388 24.11 -27.68 3.14
C SER A 388 25.47 -28.11 3.70
N ARG A 389 25.66 -27.95 5.02
CA ARG A 389 26.89 -28.31 5.76
C ARG A 389 26.76 -29.65 6.48
N GLY A 390 25.56 -30.23 6.48
CA GLY A 390 25.27 -31.49 7.16
C GLY A 390 25.57 -32.72 6.30
N PRO A 391 25.63 -33.91 6.90
CA PRO A 391 25.78 -35.17 6.19
C PRO A 391 24.50 -35.56 5.44
N ASP A 392 24.60 -36.34 4.36
CA ASP A 392 23.49 -36.66 3.44
C ASP A 392 22.31 -37.39 4.09
N ASP A 393 22.54 -38.07 5.20
CA ASP A 393 21.50 -38.74 6.00
C ASP A 393 20.65 -37.77 6.84
N LEU A 394 21.14 -36.55 7.08
CA LEU A 394 20.36 -35.43 7.65
C LEU A 394 19.51 -34.79 6.54
N GLN A 395 18.28 -35.30 6.40
CA GLN A 395 17.31 -34.84 5.39
C GLN A 395 16.64 -33.53 5.81
N SER A 396 16.49 -32.58 4.89
CA SER A 396 15.75 -31.34 5.13
C SER A 396 14.23 -31.59 5.19
N PRO A 397 13.42 -30.66 5.73
CA PRO A 397 11.96 -30.82 5.75
C PRO A 397 11.37 -30.96 4.34
N LEU A 398 11.96 -30.28 3.35
CA LEU A 398 11.62 -30.42 1.93
C LEU A 398 11.82 -31.87 1.47
N GLN A 399 13.00 -32.45 1.73
CA GLN A 399 13.33 -33.81 1.32
C GLN A 399 12.50 -34.87 2.06
N ARG A 400 12.35 -34.72 3.38
CA ARG A 400 11.53 -35.61 4.23
C ARG A 400 10.09 -35.71 3.72
N ASN A 401 9.50 -34.57 3.39
CA ASN A 401 8.11 -34.49 2.96
C ASN A 401 7.93 -34.65 1.44
N LYS A 402 9.01 -34.86 0.68
CA LYS A 402 9.02 -35.02 -0.78
C LYS A 402 8.31 -33.86 -1.52
N LEU A 403 8.49 -32.64 -1.03
CA LEU A 403 7.91 -31.44 -1.63
C LEU A 403 8.81 -30.92 -2.76
N THR A 404 8.21 -30.27 -3.75
CA THR A 404 8.98 -29.48 -4.72
C THR A 404 9.47 -28.18 -4.07
N HIS A 405 10.52 -27.56 -4.63
CA HIS A 405 11.03 -26.27 -4.16
C HIS A 405 9.95 -25.17 -4.17
N LEU A 406 9.07 -25.18 -5.18
CA LEU A 406 7.93 -24.27 -5.25
C LEU A 406 6.91 -24.54 -4.12
N GLN A 407 6.49 -25.79 -3.92
CA GLN A 407 5.56 -26.16 -2.85
C GLN A 407 6.12 -25.78 -1.47
N TYR A 408 7.42 -25.99 -1.27
CA TYR A 408 8.08 -25.63 -0.02
C TYR A 408 8.20 -24.12 0.17
N SER A 409 8.52 -23.35 -0.88
CA SER A 409 8.53 -21.87 -0.82
C SER A 409 7.16 -21.31 -0.43
N LEU A 410 6.09 -21.79 -1.08
CA LEU A 410 4.71 -21.40 -0.77
C LEU A 410 4.32 -21.79 0.67
N TRP A 411 4.75 -22.96 1.13
CA TRP A 411 4.54 -23.37 2.51
C TRP A 411 5.28 -22.42 3.48
N LEU A 412 6.55 -22.07 3.22
CA LEU A 412 7.31 -21.13 4.04
C LEU A 412 6.65 -19.74 4.12
N ASP A 413 6.00 -19.27 3.06
CA ASP A 413 5.24 -18.00 3.10
C ASP A 413 3.99 -18.05 3.98
N SER A 414 3.40 -19.24 4.14
CA SER A 414 2.18 -19.44 4.93
C SER A 414 2.44 -19.68 6.42
N GLN A 415 3.70 -19.88 6.83
CA GLN A 415 4.07 -20.31 8.18
C GLN A 415 4.94 -19.28 8.89
N GLY A 416 4.76 -19.17 10.22
CA GLY A 416 5.69 -18.44 11.09
C GLY A 416 6.94 -19.25 11.43
N GLU A 417 7.99 -18.57 11.90
CA GLU A 417 9.28 -19.16 12.27
C GLU A 417 9.15 -20.34 13.26
N ASP A 418 8.18 -20.30 14.19
CA ASP A 418 7.92 -21.39 15.14
C ASP A 418 7.48 -22.70 14.47
N GLN A 419 6.62 -22.61 13.45
CA GLN A 419 6.12 -23.79 12.73
C GLN A 419 7.20 -24.34 11.80
N ILE A 420 7.99 -23.45 11.19
CA ILE A 420 9.17 -23.82 10.41
C ILE A 420 10.17 -24.56 11.30
N TRP A 421 10.43 -24.04 12.50
CA TRP A 421 11.30 -24.69 13.48
C TRP A 421 10.79 -26.07 13.89
N LYS A 422 9.49 -26.25 14.15
CA LYS A 422 8.92 -27.58 14.45
C LYS A 422 9.19 -28.59 13.34
N GLY A 423 9.02 -28.18 12.07
CA GLY A 423 9.34 -29.02 10.92
C GLY A 423 10.82 -29.42 10.87
N ILE A 424 11.71 -28.46 11.10
CA ILE A 424 13.16 -28.67 11.17
C ILE A 424 13.52 -29.59 12.34
N LYS A 425 13.00 -29.34 13.54
CA LYS A 425 13.24 -30.15 14.73
C LYS A 425 12.86 -31.61 14.51
N ALA A 426 11.71 -31.87 13.86
CA ALA A 426 11.31 -33.23 13.55
C ALA A 426 12.37 -33.96 12.69
N THR A 427 12.98 -33.29 11.70
CA THR A 427 14.05 -33.91 10.90
C THR A 427 15.35 -34.14 11.70
N LEU A 428 15.65 -33.27 12.66
CA LEU A 428 16.78 -33.44 13.58
C LEU A 428 16.52 -34.65 14.50
N ASP A 429 15.31 -34.83 15.00
CA ASP A 429 14.91 -35.98 15.83
C ASP A 429 15.00 -37.30 15.05
N ASP A 430 14.57 -37.32 13.78
CA ASP A 430 14.73 -38.46 12.89
C ASP A 430 16.21 -38.79 12.65
N TYR A 431 17.06 -37.79 12.41
CA TYR A 431 18.50 -37.98 12.24
C TYR A 431 19.13 -38.54 13.52
N ALA A 432 18.79 -38.00 14.68
CA ALA A 432 19.31 -38.48 15.96
C ALA A 432 18.92 -39.93 16.24
N THR A 433 17.69 -40.32 15.87
CA THR A 433 17.23 -41.70 15.97
C THR A 433 18.04 -42.62 15.07
N LYS A 434 18.32 -42.23 13.82
CA LYS A 434 19.15 -43.00 12.89
C LYS A 434 20.58 -43.18 13.38
N VAL A 435 21.23 -42.12 13.86
CA VAL A 435 22.59 -42.15 14.42
C VAL A 435 22.66 -43.10 15.62
N ARG A 436 21.68 -43.04 16.52
CA ARG A 436 21.59 -43.93 17.69
C ARG A 436 21.40 -45.40 17.30
N VAL A 437 20.57 -45.68 16.31
CA VAL A 437 20.35 -47.06 15.80
C VAL A 437 21.63 -47.62 15.15
N ARG A 438 22.43 -46.78 14.47
CA ARG A 438 23.73 -47.19 13.91
C ARG A 438 24.81 -47.44 14.96
N GLY A 439 24.61 -46.97 16.20
CA GLY A 439 25.60 -47.09 17.28
C GLY A 439 26.73 -46.06 17.21
N ASP A 440 26.58 -45.02 16.38
CA ASP A 440 27.55 -43.93 16.26
C ASP A 440 27.55 -43.09 17.56
N LYS A 441 28.74 -42.77 18.08
CA LYS A 441 28.89 -42.02 19.34
C LYS A 441 28.94 -40.50 19.13
N GLU A 442 29.11 -40.04 17.90
CA GLU A 442 29.29 -38.63 17.57
C GLU A 442 28.26 -38.17 16.54
N PHE A 443 27.66 -37.01 16.80
CA PHE A 443 26.78 -36.34 15.85
C PHE A 443 27.60 -35.39 14.97
N SER A 444 27.13 -35.12 13.75
CA SER A 444 27.69 -34.03 12.94
C SER A 444 27.69 -32.71 13.73
N PRO A 445 28.76 -31.88 13.65
CA PRO A 445 28.81 -30.57 14.33
C PRO A 445 27.66 -29.62 14.00
N VAL A 446 26.97 -29.85 12.88
CA VAL A 446 25.78 -29.08 12.46
C VAL A 446 24.57 -29.39 13.33
N TYR A 447 24.39 -30.64 13.78
CA TYR A 447 23.24 -31.07 14.57
C TYR A 447 23.08 -30.28 15.89
N PRO A 448 24.09 -30.21 16.79
CA PRO A 448 23.96 -29.46 18.04
C PRO A 448 23.85 -27.95 17.79
N LEU A 449 24.46 -27.44 16.71
CA LEU A 449 24.36 -26.04 16.32
C LEU A 449 22.91 -25.66 15.92
N MET A 450 22.27 -26.47 15.08
CA MET A 450 20.87 -26.25 14.66
C MET A 450 19.91 -26.34 15.86
N LEU A 451 20.12 -27.30 16.78
CA LEU A 451 19.32 -27.41 18.00
C LEU A 451 19.43 -26.14 18.86
N ARG A 452 20.65 -25.64 19.07
CA ARG A 452 20.88 -24.42 19.86
C ARG A 452 20.20 -23.21 19.22
N LEU A 453 20.42 -22.97 17.93
CA LEU A 453 19.87 -21.81 17.22
C LEU A 453 18.35 -21.87 17.06
N GLY A 454 17.79 -23.06 16.86
CA GLY A 454 16.34 -23.22 16.76
C GLY A 454 15.64 -23.12 18.12
N SER A 455 16.26 -23.60 19.21
CA SER A 455 15.67 -23.52 20.55
C SER A 455 15.52 -22.07 21.03
N SER A 456 16.47 -21.18 20.69
CA SER A 456 16.35 -19.75 20.98
C SER A 456 15.13 -19.08 20.32
N LEU A 457 14.60 -19.64 19.22
CA LEU A 457 13.38 -19.12 18.58
C LEU A 457 12.14 -19.36 19.45
N SER A 458 12.05 -20.55 20.04
CA SER A 458 10.94 -20.92 20.92
C SER A 458 10.95 -20.09 22.21
N GLU A 459 12.12 -19.70 22.71
CA GLU A 459 12.25 -18.83 23.90
C GLU A 459 11.86 -17.38 23.59
N THR A 460 12.21 -16.87 22.41
CA THR A 460 11.87 -15.51 21.96
C THR A 460 10.36 -15.37 21.65
N ALA A 461 9.74 -16.41 21.11
CA ALA A 461 8.29 -16.47 20.88
C ALA A 461 7.49 -16.51 22.21
N ALA A 462 7.98 -17.24 23.22
CA ALA A 462 7.38 -17.28 24.54
C ALA A 462 7.52 -15.94 25.32
N ALA A 463 8.55 -15.15 25.01
CA ALA A 463 8.74 -13.81 25.57
C ALA A 463 7.85 -12.74 24.91
N SER A 464 7.55 -12.86 23.61
CA SER A 464 6.67 -11.93 22.88
C SER A 464 5.17 -12.14 23.10
N GLN A 465 4.78 -13.25 23.75
CA GLN A 465 3.37 -13.56 24.12
C GLN A 465 3.05 -13.22 25.60
N LYS A 466 4.02 -12.68 26.34
CA LYS A 466 3.82 -12.04 27.64
C LYS A 466 3.88 -10.53 27.47
#